data_AF-A0A5K1AKC9-F1
#
_entry.id   AF-A0A5K1AKC9-F1
#
_cell.length_a   1.000
_cell.length_b   1.000
_cell.length_c   1.000
_cell.angle_alpha   90.00
_cell.angle_beta   90.00
_cell.angle_gamma   90.00
#
_symmetry.space_group_name_H-M   'P 1'
#
loop_
_entity.id
_entity.type
_entity.pdbx_description
1 polymer ?
#
loop_
_entity_poly.entity_id
_entity_poly.type
_entity_poly.pdbx_seq_one_letter_code
_entity_poly.pdbx_strand_id
1 'polypeptide(L)' 'VLYDEEGKVYGVESEGETARCKKVVCDPSYLPHK' A
#
# COMPACT_ATOMS: atom_id res chain seq x y z
N VAL A 1 -1.84 -2.85 0.42
CA VAL A 1 -0.85 -1.84 -0.03
C VAL A 1 0.02 -2.48 -1.07
N LEU A 2 0.28 -1.79 -2.18
CA LEU A 2 1.07 -2.29 -3.29
C LEU A 2 2.49 -1.71 -3.25
N TYR A 3 3.48 -2.55 -3.54
CA TYR A 3 4.90 -2.21 -3.52
C TYR A 3 5.55 -2.54 -4.86
N ASP A 4 6.45 -1.67 -5.32
CA ASP A 4 7.25 -1.92 -6.51
C ASP A 4 8.42 -2.88 -6.21
N GLU A 5 9.22 -3.17 -7.24
CA GLU A 5 10.39 -4.05 -7.13
C GLU A 5 11.49 -3.49 -6.21
N GLU A 6 11.47 -2.18 -5.93
CA GLU A 6 12.36 -1.52 -4.97
C GLU A 6 11.77 -1.50 -3.52
N GLY A 7 10.57 -2.07 -3.32
CA GLY A 7 9.87 -2.06 -2.04
C GLY A 7 9.20 -0.72 -1.69
N LYS A 8 9.06 0.22 -2.63
CA LYS A 8 8.38 1.51 -2.41
C LYS A 8 6.88 1.38 -2.68
N VAL A 9 6.09 2.12 -1.91
CA VAL A 9 4.63 2.15 -2.08
C VAL A 9 4.27 2.89 -3.37
N TYR A 10 3.41 2.28 -4.20
CA TYR A 10 2.85 2.93 -5.38
C TYR A 10 1.32 3.01 -5.39
N GLY A 11 0.64 2.34 -4.46
CA GLY A 11 -0.82 2.37 -4.40
C GLY A 11 -1.44 1.52 -3.29
N VAL A 12 -2.76 1.57 -3.23
CA VAL A 12 -3.61 0.68 -2.44
C VAL A 12 -4.65 0.05 -3.35
N GLU A 13 -4.96 -1.21 -3.11
CA GLU A 13 -6.03 -1.93 -3.81
C GLU A 13 -7.14 -2.25 -2.82
N SER A 14 -8.39 -2.00 -3.22
CA SER A 14 -9.59 -2.34 -2.47
C SER A 14 -10.65 -2.83 -3.45
N GLU A 15 -11.19 -4.01 -3.20
CA GLU A 15 -12.29 -4.58 -4.01
C GLU A 15 -12.02 -4.59 -5.54
N GLY A 16 -10.75 -4.77 -5.94
CA GLY A 16 -10.34 -4.78 -7.35
C GLY A 16 -10.10 -3.40 -7.97
N GLU A 17 -10.32 -2.31 -7.24
CA GLU A 17 -9.95 -0.96 -7.65
C GLU A 17 -8.59 -0.56 -7.04
N THR A 18 -7.70 0.00 -7.86
CA THR A 18 -6.39 0.47 -7.43
C THR A 18 -6.34 1.99 -7.37
N ALA A 19 -6.15 2.54 -6.17
CA ALA A 19 -5.84 3.96 -5.97
C ALA A 19 -4.32 4.17 -5.88
N ARG A 20 -3.74 4.89 -6.86
CA ARG A 20 -2.30 5.17 -6.92
C ARG A 20 -1.91 6.32 -6.01
N CYS A 21 -0.83 6.16 -5.26
CA CYS A 21 -0.33 7.18 -4.32
C CYS A 21 1.17 7.01 -4.05
N LYS A 22 1.84 8.10 -3.65
CA LYS A 22 3.29 8.11 -3.34
C LYS A 22 3.59 7.78 -1.86
N LYS A 23 2.58 7.90 -0.99
CA LYS A 23 2.67 7.66 0.45
C LYS A 23 1.34 7.06 0.91
N VAL A 24 1.42 6.13 1.87
CA VAL A 24 0.27 5.55 2.57
C VAL A 24 0.51 5.73 4.05
N VAL A 25 -0.50 6.25 4.75
CA VAL A 25 -0.54 6.31 6.21
C VAL A 25 -1.71 5.43 6.65
N CYS A 26 -1.45 4.53 7.58
CA CYS A 26 -2.45 3.63 8.13
C CYS A 26 -2.04 3.18 9.53
N ASP A 27 -2.99 2.63 10.27
CA ASP A 27 -2.74 1.99 11.55
C ASP A 27 -1.85 0.73 11.39
N PRO A 28 -1.03 0.35 12.40
CA PRO A 28 -0.20 -0.85 12.35
C PRO A 28 -0.96 -2.14 12.02
N SER A 29 -2.25 -2.25 12.37
CA SER A 29 -3.09 -3.41 12.05
C SER A 29 -3.22 -3.70 10.55
N TYR A 30 -3.06 -2.70 9.68
CA TYR A 30 -3.10 -2.87 8.22
C TYR A 30 -1.81 -3.47 7.66
N LEU A 31 -0.71 -3.40 8.42
CA LEU A 31 0.63 -3.78 8.02
C LEU A 31 1.37 -4.46 9.18
N PRO A 32 0.85 -5.59 9.71
CA PRO A 32 1.35 -6.19 10.96
C PRO A 32 2.76 -6.78 10.87
N HIS A 33 3.28 -6.98 9.65
CA HIS A 33 4.59 -7.59 9.37
C HIS A 33 5.45 -6.73 8.45
N LYS A 34 5.18 -5.43 8.38
CA LYS A 34 5.95 -4.49 7.58
C LYS A 34 7.13 -3.91 8.35
#